data_AF-A0A1U7DGS9-F1
#
_entry.id   AF-A0A1U7DGS9-F1
#
_cell.length_a   1.000
_cell.length_b   1.000
_cell.length_c   1.000
_cell.angle_alpha   90.00
_cell.angle_beta   90.00
_cell.angle_gamma   90.00
#
_symmetry.space_group_name_H-M   'P 1'
#
loop_
_entity.id
_entity.type
_entity.pdbx_description
1 polymer ?
#
loop_
_entity_poly.entity_id
_entity_poly.type
_entity_poly.pdbx_seq_one_letter_code
_entity_poly.pdbx_strand_id
1 'polypeptide(L)'
;MDALLIIAAWTGLAALAAWGMQRQAGATAPLAAPFLGGGTPDTHAWQRYHFRPYTMALVFIAFEMEMMFMYPWAVVFVREGAKALAEMGMFLGILSVGLLYGWREGIFRWQ
;
A
#
# COMPACT_ATOMS: atom_id res chain seq x y z
N MET A 1 -29.70 -2.81 13.79
CA MET A 1 -28.89 -2.36 12.64
C MET A 1 -27.87 -3.44 12.24
N ASP A 2 -27.39 -4.23 13.20
CA ASP A 2 -26.41 -5.30 13.00
C ASP A 2 -26.92 -6.48 12.15
N ALA A 3 -28.18 -6.90 12.36
CA ALA A 3 -28.79 -7.98 11.58
C ALA A 3 -28.89 -7.67 10.07
N LEU A 4 -29.08 -6.40 9.69
CA LEU A 4 -29.16 -5.98 8.29
C LEU A 4 -27.78 -6.03 7.60
N LEU A 5 -26.71 -5.69 8.34
CA LEU A 5 -25.34 -5.77 7.83
C LEU A 5 -24.90 -7.22 7.60
N ILE A 6 -25.30 -8.13 8.50
CA ILE A 6 -25.02 -9.56 8.38
C ILE A 6 -25.72 -10.14 7.13
N ILE A 7 -27.01 -9.81 6.94
CA ILE A 7 -27.77 -10.28 5.78
C ILE A 7 -27.17 -9.73 4.48
N ALA A 8 -26.81 -8.44 4.44
CA ALA A 8 -26.18 -7.82 3.27
C ALA A 8 -24.80 -8.43 2.93
N ALA A 9 -24.00 -8.77 3.95
CA ALA A 9 -22.72 -9.43 3.75
C ALA A 9 -22.91 -10.83 3.14
N TRP A 10 -23.84 -11.62 3.67
CA TRP A 10 -24.11 -12.97 3.17
C TRP A 10 -24.67 -12.97 1.75
N THR A 11 -25.59 -12.07 1.43
CA THR A 11 -26.14 -11.97 0.07
C THR A 11 -25.08 -11.48 -0.92
N GLY A 12 -24.23 -10.53 -0.53
CA GLY A 12 -23.09 -10.09 -1.33
C GLY A 12 -22.10 -11.22 -1.60
N LEU A 13 -21.77 -12.00 -0.58
CA LEU A 13 -20.82 -13.13 -0.69
C LEU A 13 -21.41 -14.27 -1.55
N ALA A 14 -22.70 -14.57 -1.40
CA ALA A 14 -23.42 -15.53 -2.24
C ALA A 14 -23.50 -15.07 -3.70
N ALA A 15 -23.73 -13.77 -3.96
CA ALA A 15 -23.75 -13.21 -5.30
C ALA A 15 -22.36 -13.28 -5.97
N LEU A 16 -21.29 -12.95 -5.23
CA LEU A 16 -19.92 -13.08 -5.71
C LEU A 16 -19.55 -14.54 -6.02
N ALA A 17 -19.97 -15.48 -5.17
CA ALA A 17 -19.74 -16.91 -5.39
C ALA A 17 -20.49 -17.42 -6.64
N ALA A 18 -21.78 -17.08 -6.78
CA ALA A 18 -22.58 -17.44 -7.94
C ALA A 18 -21.99 -16.86 -9.24
N TRP A 19 -21.55 -15.60 -9.20
CA TRP A 19 -20.89 -14.94 -10.33
C TRP A 19 -19.53 -15.58 -10.69
N GLY A 20 -18.73 -15.95 -9.68
CA GLY A 20 -17.47 -16.67 -9.88
C GLY A 20 -17.66 -18.05 -10.52
N MET A 21 -18.67 -18.80 -10.09
CA MET A 21 -19.02 -20.11 -10.66
C MET A 21 -19.47 -19.98 -12.13
N GLN A 22 -20.30 -18.98 -12.43
CA GLN A 22 -20.76 -18.74 -13.80
C GLN A 22 -19.62 -18.34 -14.75
N ARG A 23 -18.60 -17.62 -14.26
CA ARG A 23 -17.42 -17.27 -15.05
C ARG A 23 -16.51 -18.45 -15.39
N GLN A 24 -16.39 -19.42 -14.49
CA GLN A 24 -15.60 -20.63 -14.76
C GLN A 24 -16.27 -21.51 -15.82
N ALA A 25 -17.60 -21.54 -15.88
CA ALA A 25 -18.35 -22.35 -16.86
C ALA A 25 -18.13 -21.93 -18.33
N GLY A 26 -17.65 -20.71 -18.59
CA GLY A 26 -17.40 -20.18 -19.94
C GLY A 26 -15.93 -20.08 -20.34
N ALA A 27 -14.98 -20.43 -19.45
CA ALA A 27 -13.55 -20.28 -19.71
C ALA A 27 -13.02 -21.46 -20.54
N THR A 28 -12.76 -21.26 -21.83
CA THR A 28 -12.05 -22.21 -22.68
C THR A 28 -10.54 -22.08 -22.47
N ALA A 29 -9.76 -23.16 -22.72
CA ALA A 29 -8.30 -23.15 -22.55
C ALA A 29 -7.56 -21.94 -23.21
N PRO A 30 -7.98 -21.43 -24.38
CA PRO A 30 -7.38 -20.22 -24.96
C PRO A 30 -7.69 -18.91 -24.20
N LEU A 31 -8.82 -18.83 -23.49
CA LEU A 31 -9.21 -17.67 -22.67
C LEU A 31 -8.47 -17.63 -21.32
N ALA A 32 -7.88 -18.76 -20.90
CA ALA A 32 -7.12 -18.86 -19.66
C ALA A 32 -5.65 -18.40 -19.81
N ALA A 33 -5.17 -18.24 -21.05
CA ALA A 33 -3.84 -17.74 -21.34
C ALA A 33 -3.79 -16.19 -21.33
N PRO A 34 -2.65 -15.57 -21.00
CA PRO A 34 -2.49 -14.12 -21.10
C PRO A 34 -2.86 -13.59 -22.49
N PHE A 35 -3.69 -12.55 -22.51
CA PHE A 35 -4.50 -12.02 -23.63
C PHE A 35 -3.79 -11.80 -24.98
N LEU A 36 -2.45 -11.83 -25.08
CA LEU A 36 -1.72 -11.56 -26.33
C LEU A 36 -0.51 -12.48 -26.59
N GLY A 37 -0.28 -13.51 -25.76
CA GLY A 37 0.98 -14.25 -25.78
C GLY A 37 1.06 -15.35 -26.84
N GLY A 38 -0.06 -15.99 -27.20
CA GLY A 38 -0.10 -17.15 -28.10
C GLY A 38 0.65 -18.41 -27.62
N GLY A 39 1.61 -18.27 -26.70
CA GLY A 39 2.41 -19.32 -26.11
C GLY A 39 2.37 -19.33 -24.58
N THR A 40 2.86 -20.43 -24.01
CA THR A 40 3.04 -20.57 -22.57
C THR A 40 4.20 -19.69 -22.10
N PRO A 41 4.16 -19.08 -20.90
CA PRO A 41 5.27 -18.29 -20.39
C PRO A 41 6.54 -19.16 -20.27
N ASP A 42 7.60 -18.80 -20.97
CA ASP A 42 8.90 -19.49 -20.89
C ASP A 42 9.66 -19.23 -19.57
N THR A 43 9.16 -18.28 -18.78
CA THR A 43 9.83 -17.72 -17.60
C THR A 43 8.81 -17.57 -16.48
N HIS A 44 9.22 -17.86 -15.24
CA HIS A 44 8.32 -17.74 -14.11
C HIS A 44 7.92 -16.26 -13.93
N ALA A 45 6.64 -15.99 -13.63
CA ALA A 45 6.13 -14.62 -13.45
C ALA A 45 6.89 -13.77 -12.43
N TRP A 46 7.61 -14.40 -11.50
CA TRP A 46 8.35 -13.75 -10.41
C TRP A 46 9.82 -13.47 -10.76
N GLN A 47 10.28 -13.93 -11.93
CA GLN A 47 11.67 -13.78 -12.34
C GLN A 47 12.03 -12.32 -12.70
N ARG A 48 11.02 -11.46 -12.91
CA ARG A 48 11.19 -10.01 -13.10
C ARG A 48 11.17 -9.29 -11.75
N TYR A 49 12.24 -9.45 -10.98
CA TYR A 49 12.42 -8.67 -9.75
C TYR A 49 13.04 -7.31 -10.07
N HIS A 50 12.29 -6.24 -9.90
CA HIS A 50 12.82 -4.87 -9.90
C HIS A 50 12.97 -4.42 -8.45
N PHE A 51 14.17 -4.01 -8.03
CA PHE A 51 14.39 -3.59 -6.63
C PHE A 51 13.76 -2.22 -6.30
N ARG A 52 13.57 -1.37 -7.31
CA ARG A 52 13.19 0.05 -7.15
C ARG A 52 11.82 0.31 -6.50
N PRO A 53 10.74 -0.47 -6.77
CA PRO A 53 9.45 -0.29 -6.09
C PRO A 53 9.54 -0.48 -4.57
N TYR A 54 10.45 -1.35 -4.10
CA TYR A 54 10.66 -1.58 -2.68
C TYR A 54 11.24 -0.35 -1.99
N THR A 55 12.18 0.35 -2.61
CA THR A 55 12.76 1.57 -2.03
C THR A 55 11.72 2.68 -1.87
N MET A 56 10.83 2.85 -2.86
CA MET A 56 9.71 3.78 -2.75
C MET A 56 8.73 3.38 -1.64
N ALA A 57 8.42 2.08 -1.52
CA ALA A 57 7.55 1.57 -0.46
C ALA A 57 8.15 1.79 0.94
N LEU A 58 9.46 1.58 1.10
CA LEU A 58 10.15 1.80 2.37
C LEU A 58 10.11 3.28 2.79
N VAL A 59 10.32 4.22 1.85
CA VAL A 59 10.19 5.65 2.15
C VAL A 59 8.75 6.05 2.44
N PHE A 60 7.79 5.47 1.73
CA PHE A 60 6.38 5.69 2.02
C PHE A 60 6.01 5.24 3.43
N ILE A 61 6.43 4.03 3.85
CA ILE A 61 6.19 3.53 5.20
C ILE A 61 6.87 4.41 6.25
N ALA A 62 8.11 4.84 6.01
CA ALA A 62 8.82 5.73 6.91
C ALA A 62 8.07 7.06 7.11
N PHE A 63 7.53 7.63 6.03
CA PHE A 63 6.73 8.85 6.08
C PHE A 63 5.35 8.64 6.73
N GLU A 64 4.67 7.52 6.48
CA GLU A 64 3.41 7.21 7.16
C GLU A 64 3.59 7.09 8.68
N MET A 65 4.71 6.51 9.12
CA MET A 65 5.05 6.44 10.54
C MET A 65 5.25 7.84 11.15
N GLU A 66 5.87 8.78 10.45
CA GLU A 66 6.02 10.17 10.89
C GLU A 66 4.65 10.82 11.17
N MET A 67 3.70 10.65 10.24
CA MET A 67 2.33 11.17 10.39
C MET A 67 1.60 10.52 11.56
N MET A 68 1.83 9.22 11.81
CA MET A 68 1.25 8.52 12.97
C MET A 68 1.69 9.14 14.29
N PHE A 69 2.93 9.63 14.40
CA PHE A 69 3.43 10.32 15.60
C PHE A 69 2.93 11.77 15.74
N MET A 70 2.57 12.43 14.64
CA MET A 70 2.00 13.78 14.70
C MET A 70 0.63 13.84 15.37
N TYR A 71 -0.21 12.80 15.22
CA TYR A 71 -1.55 12.76 15.83
C TYR A 71 -1.55 12.89 17.36
N PRO A 72 -0.86 12.03 18.13
CA PRO A 72 -0.83 12.15 19.58
C PRO A 72 -0.12 13.43 20.04
N TRP A 73 0.91 13.87 19.32
CA TRP A 73 1.59 15.13 19.63
C TRP A 73 0.67 16.34 19.51
N ALA A 74 -0.17 16.41 18.48
CA ALA A 74 -1.11 17.52 18.29
C ALA A 74 -2.07 17.66 19.49
N VAL A 75 -2.43 16.55 20.13
CA VAL A 75 -3.23 16.54 21.36
C VAL A 75 -2.42 17.07 22.56
N VAL A 76 -1.15 16.66 22.69
CA VAL A 76 -0.26 17.09 23.79
C VAL A 76 0.13 18.57 23.67
N PHE A 77 0.26 19.08 22.45
CA PHE A 77 0.64 20.47 22.16
C PHE A 77 -0.27 21.48 22.86
N VAL A 78 -1.57 21.19 22.99
CA VAL A 78 -2.54 22.05 23.68
C VAL A 78 -2.16 22.29 25.16
N ARG A 79 -1.50 21.33 25.81
CA ARG A 79 -1.10 21.41 27.22
C ARG A 79 0.32 21.94 27.41
N GLU A 80 1.24 21.52 26.55
CA GLU A 80 2.69 21.75 26.71
C GLU A 80 3.22 22.92 25.85
N GLY A 81 2.44 23.38 24.86
CA GLY A 81 2.77 24.54 24.02
C GLY A 81 4.14 24.49 23.37
N ALA A 82 5.00 25.46 23.70
CA ALA A 82 6.31 25.65 23.07
C ALA A 82 7.29 24.50 23.31
N LYS A 83 7.20 23.80 24.45
CA LYS A 83 8.07 22.65 24.72
C LYS A 83 7.76 21.50 23.77
N ALA A 84 6.48 21.15 23.64
CA ALA A 84 6.03 20.14 22.68
C ALA A 84 6.40 20.54 21.24
N LEU A 85 6.32 21.83 20.89
CA LEU A 85 6.76 22.31 19.57
C LEU A 85 8.25 22.03 19.31
N ALA A 86 9.11 22.29 20.29
CA ALA A 86 10.55 22.02 20.15
C ALA A 86 10.85 20.52 20.04
N GLU A 87 10.17 19.69 20.83
CA GLU A 87 10.32 18.22 20.80
C GLU A 87 9.88 17.65 19.44
N MET A 88 8.74 18.09 18.90
CA MET A 88 8.30 17.67 17.57
C MET A 88 9.17 18.23 16.45
N GLY A 89 9.63 19.47 16.56
CA GLY A 89 10.58 20.04 15.61
C GLY A 89 11.89 19.25 15.55
N MET A 90 12.40 18.79 16.70
CA MET A 90 13.56 17.92 16.77
C MET A 90 13.30 16.55 16.12
N PHE A 91 12.14 15.94 16.42
CA PHE A 91 11.73 14.67 15.84
C PHE A 91 11.61 14.73 14.31
N LEU A 92 10.87 15.71 13.79
CA LEU A 92 10.73 15.98 12.35
C LEU A 92 12.10 16.26 11.72
N GLY A 93 12.97 17.01 12.40
CA GLY A 93 14.32 17.31 11.93
C GLY A 93 15.16 16.05 11.73
N ILE A 94 15.14 15.11 12.68
CA ILE A 94 15.88 13.85 12.59
C ILE A 94 15.34 12.98 11.43
N LEU A 95 14.03 12.86 11.29
CA LEU A 95 13.42 12.09 10.19
C LEU A 95 13.66 12.74 8.82
N SER A 96 13.56 14.06 8.74
CA SER A 96 13.84 14.83 7.53
C SER A 96 15.26 14.60 7.01
N VAL A 97 16.24 14.42 7.89
CA VAL A 97 17.62 14.06 7.49
C VAL A 97 17.66 12.72 6.76
N GLY A 98 16.90 11.72 7.22
CA GLY A 98 16.78 10.43 6.55
C GLY A 98 16.18 10.54 5.15
N LEU A 99 15.13 11.36 5.01
CA LEU A 99 14.50 11.63 3.71
C LEU A 99 15.44 12.40 2.76
N LEU A 100 16.13 13.42 3.27
CA LEU A 100 17.13 14.20 2.53
C LEU A 100 18.29 13.34 2.04
N TYR A 101 18.75 12.40 2.88
CA TYR A 101 19.77 11.44 2.49
C TYR A 101 19.27 10.55 1.34
N GLY A 102 18.08 9.97 1.49
CA GLY A 102 17.47 9.15 0.44
C GLY A 102 17.30 9.92 -0.88
N TRP A 103 16.89 11.19 -0.81
CA TRP A 103 16.80 12.05 -1.99
C TRP A 103 18.16 12.26 -2.66
N ARG A 104 19.22 12.53 -1.88
CA ARG A 104 20.58 12.64 -2.44
C ARG A 104 21.04 11.37 -3.16
N GLU A 105 20.67 10.21 -2.65
CA GLU A 105 20.99 8.91 -3.27
C GLU A 105 20.20 8.63 -4.56
N GLY A 106 19.26 9.50 -4.92
CA GLY A 106 18.53 9.42 -6.18
C GLY A 106 17.47 8.33 -6.21
N ILE A 107 16.92 7.94 -5.06
CA ILE A 107 15.85 6.93 -4.95
C ILE A 107 14.60 7.25 -5.77
N PHE A 108 14.42 8.52 -6.14
CA PHE A 108 13.28 9.00 -6.93
C PHE A 108 13.55 9.08 -8.44
N ARG A 109 14.75 8.72 -8.91
CA ARG A 109 15.08 8.79 -10.34
C ARG A 109 14.48 7.60 -11.08
N TRP A 110 13.64 7.89 -12.05
CA TRP A 110 13.06 6.92 -12.99
C TRP A 110 13.98 6.76 -14.20
N GLN A 111 14.46 5.53 -14.43
CA GLN A 111 15.10 5.07 -15.67
C GLN A 111 14.46 3.77 -16.09
#